data_AF-A0A2S9CWA6-F1
#
_entry.id   AF-A0A2S9CWA6-F1
#
_cell.length_a   1.000
_cell.length_b   1.000
_cell.length_c   1.000
_cell.angle_alpha   90.00
_cell.angle_beta   90.00
_cell.angle_gamma   90.00
#
_symmetry.space_group_name_H-M   'P 1'
#
loop_
_entity.id
_entity.type
_entity.pdbx_description
1 polymer ?
#
loop_
_entity_poly.entity_id
_entity_poly.type
_entity_poly.pdbx_seq_one_letter_code
_entity_poly.pdbx_strand_id
1 'polypeptide(L)'
;MLKKLLIYLNIIDEIQIPVPIQRRERTPMEKALALSRAEMLQERQSILQEQKREASESLVKEKKVTEPIITPRERKTNRSYHHKIKNLAEYTKDYREYCLEKTSNQHMLKTREYHIYAKAGTTEAFQISEDAFISHNEHKMLRIESDYFVKYIQQEYNPITQMIENAYD
;
A
#
# COMPACT_ATOMS: atom_id res chain seq x y z
N MET A 1 32.32 33.78 6.41
CA MET A 1 33.35 32.72 6.24
C MET A 1 33.13 31.56 7.22
N LEU A 2 32.82 31.83 8.49
CA LEU A 2 32.54 30.81 9.52
C LEU A 2 31.42 29.82 9.12
N LYS A 3 30.29 30.30 8.58
CA LYS A 3 29.16 29.44 8.15
C LYS A 3 29.56 28.39 7.11
N LYS A 4 30.42 28.74 6.14
CA LYS A 4 30.92 27.79 5.12
C LYS A 4 31.85 26.74 5.72
N LEU A 5 32.67 27.11 6.69
CA LEU A 5 33.53 26.18 7.42
C LEU A 5 32.69 25.17 8.22
N LEU A 6 31.63 25.64 8.88
CA LEU A 6 30.74 24.79 9.67
C LEU A 6 29.90 23.82 8.80
N ILE A 7 29.49 24.25 7.60
CA ILE A 7 28.86 23.37 6.60
C ILE A 7 29.88 22.34 6.08
N TYR A 8 31.11 22.76 5.77
CA TYR A 8 32.18 21.85 5.32
C TYR A 8 32.55 20.79 6.37
N LEU A 9 32.47 21.14 7.66
CA LEU A 9 32.71 20.24 8.78
C LEU A 9 31.48 19.43 9.21
N ASN A 10 30.36 19.49 8.46
CA ASN A 10 29.09 18.83 8.78
C ASN A 10 28.55 19.16 10.19
N ILE A 11 28.82 20.35 10.71
CA ILE A 11 28.32 20.79 12.03
C ILE A 11 26.90 21.34 11.92
N ILE A 12 26.52 21.89 10.76
CA ILE A 12 25.20 22.43 10.47
C ILE A 12 24.81 22.11 9.03
N ASP A 13 23.57 21.63 8.85
CA ASP A 13 22.99 21.36 7.55
C ASP A 13 22.55 22.66 6.85
N GLU A 14 22.84 22.77 5.56
CA GLU A 14 22.36 23.88 4.73
C GLU A 14 20.90 23.61 4.35
N ILE A 15 19.98 24.18 5.13
CA ILE A 15 18.54 24.12 4.82
C ILE A 15 18.29 24.99 3.57
N GLN A 16 18.14 24.37 2.41
CA GLN A 16 17.68 25.05 1.19
C GLN A 16 16.19 25.35 1.32
N ILE A 17 15.84 26.63 1.51
CA ILE A 17 14.46 27.09 1.47
C ILE A 17 14.04 27.18 0.00
N PRO A 18 12.99 26.47 -0.44
CA PRO A 18 12.55 26.53 -1.83
C PRO A 18 12.09 27.94 -2.18
N VAL A 19 12.56 28.46 -3.31
CA VAL A 19 12.15 29.77 -3.83
C VAL A 19 10.66 29.74 -4.15
N PRO A 20 9.87 30.75 -3.71
CA PRO A 20 8.45 30.82 -4.04
C PRO A 20 8.26 30.88 -5.56
N ILE A 21 7.48 29.94 -6.08
CA ILE A 21 7.16 29.83 -7.51
C ILE A 21 6.36 31.07 -7.92
N GLN A 22 6.98 31.97 -8.68
CA GLN A 22 6.27 33.08 -9.30
C GLN A 22 5.41 32.55 -10.45
N ARG A 23 4.09 32.50 -10.24
CA ARG A 23 3.14 32.10 -11.27
C ARG A 23 3.00 33.24 -12.29
N ARG A 24 3.71 33.14 -13.41
CA ARG A 24 3.46 34.01 -14.58
C ARG A 24 2.14 33.62 -15.24
N GLU A 25 1.40 34.59 -15.76
CA GLU A 25 0.27 34.30 -16.63
C GLU A 25 0.76 33.60 -17.90
N ARG A 26 0.08 32.51 -18.27
CA ARG A 26 0.43 31.73 -19.47
C ARG A 26 0.10 32.53 -20.73
N THR A 27 0.97 32.45 -21.72
CA THR A 27 0.70 33.05 -23.04
C THR A 27 -0.51 32.36 -23.71
N PRO A 28 -1.19 33.02 -24.67
CA PRO A 28 -2.32 32.42 -25.39
C PRO A 28 -1.96 31.07 -26.05
N MET A 29 -0.73 30.94 -26.54
CA MET A 29 -0.23 29.70 -27.15
C MET A 29 -0.04 28.58 -26.11
N GLU A 30 0.48 28.89 -24.92
CA GLU A 30 0.57 27.92 -23.81
C GLU A 30 -0.81 27.49 -23.29
N LYS A 31 -1.81 28.39 -23.34
CA LYS A 31 -3.20 28.06 -23.00
C LYS A 31 -3.81 27.09 -24.03
N ALA A 32 -3.62 27.35 -25.33
CA ALA A 32 -4.10 26.47 -26.39
C ALA A 32 -3.46 25.08 -26.33
N LEU A 33 -2.14 25.00 -26.10
CA LEU A 33 -1.44 23.72 -25.93
C LEU A 33 -1.91 22.96 -24.69
N ALA A 34 -2.22 23.66 -23.60
CA ALA A 34 -2.76 23.04 -22.39
C ALA A 34 -4.17 22.48 -22.60
N LEU A 35 -5.01 23.15 -23.39
CA LEU A 35 -6.35 22.67 -23.75
C LEU A 35 -6.26 21.40 -24.59
N SER A 36 -5.44 21.41 -25.66
CA SER A 36 -5.21 20.23 -26.50
C SER A 36 -4.67 19.04 -25.69
N ARG A 37 -3.75 19.29 -24.76
CA ARG A 37 -3.23 18.25 -23.87
C ARG A 37 -4.30 17.71 -22.90
N ALA A 38 -5.20 18.56 -22.42
CA ALA A 38 -6.29 18.15 -21.56
C ALA A 38 -7.33 17.30 -22.32
N GLU A 39 -7.64 17.65 -23.57
CA GLU A 39 -8.51 16.89 -24.46
C GLU A 39 -7.93 15.49 -24.74
N MET A 40 -6.65 15.40 -25.11
CA MET A 40 -5.99 14.10 -25.29
C MET A 40 -5.98 13.25 -24.01
N LEU A 41 -5.88 13.87 -22.83
CA LEU A 41 -5.95 13.15 -21.56
C LEU A 41 -7.36 12.65 -21.26
N GLN A 42 -8.40 13.43 -21.58
CA GLN A 42 -9.79 13.00 -21.45
C GLN A 42 -10.12 11.84 -22.40
N GLU A 43 -9.67 11.91 -23.66
CA GLU A 43 -9.85 10.84 -24.64
C GLU A 43 -9.12 9.56 -24.22
N ARG A 44 -7.90 9.69 -23.67
CA ARG A 44 -7.17 8.53 -23.14
C ARG A 44 -7.87 7.93 -21.92
N GLN A 45 -8.52 8.74 -21.08
CA GLN A 45 -9.29 8.27 -19.94
C GLN A 45 -10.58 7.57 -20.37
N SER A 46 -11.29 8.05 -21.39
CA SER A 46 -12.48 7.38 -21.91
C SER A 46 -12.15 6.02 -22.50
N ILE A 47 -11.06 5.91 -23.29
CA ILE A 47 -10.59 4.63 -23.84
C ILE A 47 -10.24 3.64 -22.72
N LEU A 48 -9.58 4.11 -21.66
CA LEU A 48 -9.23 3.26 -20.50
C LEU A 48 -10.47 2.79 -19.73
N GLN A 49 -11.51 3.61 -19.64
CA GLN A 49 -12.79 3.23 -19.04
C GLN A 49 -13.54 2.23 -19.90
N GLU A 50 -13.51 2.39 -21.22
CA GLU A 50 -14.14 1.49 -22.18
C GLU A 50 -13.47 0.12 -22.18
N GLN A 51 -12.13 0.08 -22.18
CA GLN A 51 -11.35 -1.17 -22.00
C GLN A 51 -11.63 -1.85 -20.65
N LYS A 52 -11.82 -1.08 -19.57
CA LYS A 52 -12.23 -1.64 -18.27
C LYS A 52 -13.64 -2.22 -18.31
N ARG A 53 -14.57 -1.60 -19.05
CA ARG A 53 -15.94 -2.12 -19.25
C ARG A 53 -15.91 -3.41 -20.06
N GLU A 54 -15.19 -3.43 -21.18
CA GLU A 54 -15.02 -4.63 -22.01
C GLU A 54 -14.36 -5.78 -21.24
N ALA A 55 -13.32 -5.49 -20.44
CA ALA A 55 -12.70 -6.48 -19.56
C ALA A 55 -13.63 -6.97 -18.45
N SER A 56 -14.51 -6.11 -17.92
CA SER A 56 -15.52 -6.53 -16.95
C SER A 56 -16.63 -7.38 -17.59
N GLU A 57 -17.02 -7.09 -18.82
CA GLU A 57 -18.01 -7.87 -19.57
C GLU A 57 -17.46 -9.23 -20.02
N SER A 58 -16.17 -9.33 -20.36
CA SER A 58 -15.52 -10.61 -20.64
C SER A 58 -15.34 -11.47 -19.39
N LEU A 59 -15.03 -10.86 -18.24
CA LEU A 59 -14.99 -11.54 -16.93
C LEU A 59 -16.35 -12.10 -16.49
N VAL A 60 -17.45 -11.44 -16.84
CA VAL A 60 -18.83 -11.90 -16.54
C VAL A 60 -19.21 -13.13 -17.36
N LYS A 61 -18.64 -13.32 -18.56
CA LYS A 61 -18.92 -14.51 -19.39
C LYS A 61 -18.11 -15.74 -18.99
N GLU A 62 -16.94 -15.60 -18.37
CA GLU A 62 -16.05 -16.72 -18.07
C GLU A 62 -16.09 -17.24 -16.62
N LYS A 63 -16.71 -16.56 -15.66
CA LYS A 63 -16.76 -17.03 -14.25
C LYS A 63 -18.14 -17.44 -13.77
N LYS A 64 -18.59 -18.61 -14.23
CA LYS A 64 -19.45 -19.51 -13.43
C LYS A 64 -18.57 -20.39 -12.54
N VAL A 65 -17.86 -19.80 -11.59
CA VAL A 65 -17.34 -20.53 -10.42
C VAL A 65 -17.51 -19.60 -9.23
N THR A 66 -18.60 -19.83 -8.51
CA THR A 66 -18.95 -19.16 -7.27
C THR A 66 -18.16 -19.84 -6.15
N GLU A 67 -17.00 -19.30 -5.79
CA GLU A 67 -16.42 -19.52 -4.47
C GLU A 67 -16.98 -18.46 -3.51
N PRO A 68 -17.19 -18.79 -2.22
CA PRO A 68 -17.98 -17.98 -1.32
C PRO A 68 -17.21 -16.71 -0.99
N ILE A 69 -17.61 -15.63 -1.65
CA ILE A 69 -17.34 -14.27 -1.21
C ILE A 69 -17.85 -14.20 0.22
N ILE A 70 -16.93 -14.06 1.19
CA ILE A 70 -17.28 -13.75 2.58
C ILE A 70 -18.26 -12.58 2.50
N THR A 71 -19.48 -12.79 2.99
CA THR A 71 -20.56 -11.80 2.89
C THR A 71 -20.02 -10.44 3.33
N PRO A 72 -20.22 -9.37 2.54
CA PRO A 72 -19.78 -8.02 2.90
C PRO A 72 -20.51 -7.63 4.19
N ARG A 73 -19.84 -7.85 5.32
CA ARG A 73 -20.32 -7.43 6.62
C ARG A 73 -20.13 -5.91 6.70
N GLU A 74 -20.94 -5.25 7.51
CA GLU A 74 -20.76 -3.82 7.79
C GLU A 74 -19.28 -3.56 8.09
N ARG A 75 -18.70 -2.64 7.31
CA ARG A 75 -17.32 -2.17 7.41
C ARG A 75 -16.97 -2.05 8.89
N LYS A 76 -15.83 -2.60 9.34
CA LYS A 76 -15.37 -2.37 10.71
C LYS A 76 -15.43 -0.86 10.97
N THR A 77 -16.42 -0.43 11.75
CA THR A 77 -16.40 0.90 12.37
C THR A 77 -15.11 1.00 13.16
N ASN A 78 -14.55 2.19 13.37
CA ASN A 78 -13.30 2.40 14.12
C ASN A 78 -13.35 1.70 15.50
N ARG A 79 -13.01 0.40 15.54
CA ARG A 79 -13.05 -0.46 16.75
C ARG A 79 -11.84 -0.19 17.64
N SER A 80 -10.87 0.57 17.12
CA SER A 80 -9.63 1.00 17.76
C SER A 80 -9.84 1.52 19.19
N TYR A 81 -10.90 2.30 19.44
CA TYR A 81 -11.09 2.94 20.75
C TYR A 81 -11.95 2.18 21.77
N HIS A 82 -12.77 1.20 21.36
CA HIS A 82 -13.82 0.69 22.24
C HIS A 82 -13.56 -0.67 22.89
N HIS A 83 -12.62 -1.49 22.39
CA HIS A 83 -12.39 -2.84 22.93
C HIS A 83 -10.90 -3.06 23.26
N LYS A 84 -10.50 -2.62 24.47
CA LYS A 84 -9.21 -2.99 25.07
C LYS A 84 -9.21 -4.49 25.37
N ILE A 85 -8.37 -5.23 24.66
CA ILE A 85 -8.12 -6.64 24.92
C ILE A 85 -7.24 -6.71 26.19
N LYS A 86 -7.81 -7.22 27.29
CA LYS A 86 -7.08 -7.34 28.56
C LYS A 86 -6.08 -8.51 28.54
N ASN A 87 -6.47 -9.63 27.94
CA ASN A 87 -5.65 -10.83 27.82
C ASN A 87 -5.63 -11.32 26.37
N LEU A 88 -4.51 -11.07 25.69
CA LEU A 88 -4.34 -11.44 24.28
C LEU A 88 -4.22 -12.96 24.07
N ALA A 89 -3.55 -13.66 25.00
CA ALA A 89 -3.31 -15.10 24.87
C ALA A 89 -4.63 -15.88 24.93
N GLU A 90 -5.54 -15.46 25.81
CA GLU A 90 -6.89 -16.04 25.91
C GLU A 90 -7.76 -15.65 24.70
N TYR A 91 -7.69 -14.39 24.27
CA TYR A 91 -8.47 -13.90 23.13
C TYR A 91 -8.12 -14.58 21.80
N THR A 92 -6.84 -14.92 21.61
CA THR A 92 -6.32 -15.50 20.36
C THR A 92 -6.12 -17.01 20.44
N LYS A 93 -6.72 -17.68 21.42
CA LYS A 93 -6.55 -19.13 21.66
C LYS A 93 -6.90 -19.99 20.44
N ASP A 94 -7.97 -19.62 19.73
CA ASP A 94 -8.46 -20.37 18.56
C ASP A 94 -7.88 -19.84 17.23
N TYR A 95 -6.94 -18.89 17.30
CA TYR A 95 -6.40 -18.25 16.11
C TYR A 95 -5.30 -19.12 15.52
N ARG A 96 -5.24 -19.15 14.19
CA ARG A 96 -4.18 -19.79 13.44
C ARG A 96 -3.08 -18.78 13.14
N GLU A 97 -1.86 -19.29 13.04
CA GLU A 97 -0.68 -18.49 12.72
C GLU A 97 -0.23 -18.80 11.29
N TYR A 98 0.04 -17.75 10.55
CA TYR A 98 0.35 -17.81 9.13
C TYR A 98 1.61 -17.00 8.85
N CYS A 99 2.58 -17.66 8.24
CA CYS A 99 3.81 -17.03 7.78
C CYS A 99 3.53 -16.26 6.49
N LEU A 100 3.73 -14.94 6.51
CA LEU A 100 3.48 -14.09 5.34
C LEU A 100 4.62 -14.16 4.33
N GLU A 101 5.88 -14.37 4.75
CA GLU A 101 7.03 -14.51 3.87
C GLU A 101 7.96 -15.65 4.29
N LYS A 102 8.51 -16.39 3.31
CA LYS A 102 9.49 -17.46 3.57
C LYS A 102 10.91 -16.90 3.69
N THR A 103 11.13 -16.03 4.65
CA THR A 103 12.40 -15.33 4.88
C THR A 103 13.01 -15.73 6.23
N SER A 104 14.18 -15.24 6.59
CA SER A 104 14.70 -15.35 7.96
C SER A 104 14.01 -14.38 8.93
N ASN A 105 13.56 -13.23 8.41
CA ASN A 105 12.83 -12.20 9.16
C ASN A 105 11.36 -12.21 8.72
N GLN A 106 10.54 -12.98 9.42
CA GLN A 106 9.20 -13.34 8.96
C GLN A 106 8.13 -12.53 9.68
N HIS A 107 7.18 -12.00 8.92
CA HIS A 107 5.92 -11.54 9.48
C HIS A 107 4.97 -12.71 9.72
N MET A 108 4.47 -12.80 10.96
CA MET A 108 3.51 -13.81 11.38
C MET A 108 2.14 -13.16 11.56
N LEU A 109 1.17 -13.57 10.76
CA LEU A 109 -0.23 -13.19 10.87
C LEU A 109 -0.97 -14.18 11.76
N LYS A 110 -1.60 -13.69 12.83
CA LYS A 110 -2.47 -14.46 13.72
C LYS A 110 -3.92 -14.05 13.54
N THR A 111 -4.75 -14.95 13.03
CA THR A 111 -6.18 -14.72 12.75
C THR A 111 -6.94 -16.04 12.74
N ARG A 112 -8.27 -16.03 12.92
CA ARG A 112 -9.09 -17.24 12.70
C ARG A 112 -9.12 -17.66 11.24
N GLU A 113 -9.32 -16.68 10.37
CA GLU A 113 -9.47 -16.88 8.93
C GLU A 113 -9.01 -15.62 8.19
N TYR A 114 -8.50 -15.80 6.98
CA TYR A 114 -8.25 -14.73 6.03
C TYR A 114 -8.46 -15.24 4.61
N HIS A 115 -8.68 -14.30 3.69
CA HIS A 115 -8.78 -14.57 2.27
C HIS A 115 -7.86 -13.65 1.48
N ILE A 116 -7.07 -14.20 0.55
CA ILE A 116 -6.27 -13.41 -0.40
C ILE A 116 -7.13 -13.17 -1.63
N TYR A 117 -7.65 -11.95 -1.80
CA TYR A 117 -8.56 -11.65 -2.91
C TYR A 117 -7.87 -11.02 -4.12
N ALA A 118 -6.63 -10.56 -3.96
CA ALA A 118 -5.80 -10.13 -5.09
C ALA A 118 -4.32 -10.40 -4.82
N LYS A 119 -3.60 -10.80 -5.89
CA LYS A 119 -2.15 -10.99 -5.88
C LYS A 119 -1.59 -10.47 -7.21
N ALA A 120 -0.63 -9.56 -7.13
CA ALA A 120 0.01 -8.94 -8.27
C ALA A 120 1.49 -8.70 -7.98
N GLY A 121 2.36 -9.54 -8.54
CA GLY A 121 3.82 -9.44 -8.35
C GLY A 121 4.21 -9.48 -6.87
N THR A 122 4.75 -8.36 -6.39
CA THR A 122 5.19 -8.14 -5.00
C THR A 122 4.07 -7.72 -4.04
N THR A 123 2.84 -7.58 -4.53
CA THR A 123 1.70 -7.10 -3.75
C THR A 123 0.67 -8.21 -3.53
N GLU A 124 0.26 -8.39 -2.28
CA GLU A 124 -0.79 -9.33 -1.87
C GLU A 124 -1.83 -8.58 -1.03
N ALA A 125 -3.10 -8.65 -1.43
CA ALA A 125 -4.20 -8.01 -0.73
C ALA A 125 -5.01 -9.05 0.05
N PHE A 126 -5.14 -8.81 1.34
CA PHE A 126 -5.78 -9.71 2.28
C PHE A 126 -7.08 -9.11 2.77
N GLN A 127 -8.06 -9.98 2.99
CA GLN A 127 -9.32 -9.68 3.64
C GLN A 127 -9.41 -10.47 4.94
N ILE A 128 -9.76 -9.80 6.03
CA ILE A 128 -9.90 -10.37 7.37
C ILE A 128 -11.24 -9.93 7.96
N SER A 129 -12.05 -10.90 8.37
CA SER A 129 -13.37 -10.70 8.96
C SER A 129 -13.34 -10.36 10.46
N GLU A 130 -12.36 -10.90 11.20
CA GLU A 130 -12.21 -10.72 12.64
C GLU A 130 -10.99 -9.85 13.00
N ASP A 131 -10.69 -9.70 14.29
CA ASP A 131 -9.41 -9.13 14.68
C ASP A 131 -8.27 -10.01 14.19
N ALA A 132 -7.17 -9.37 13.81
CA ALA A 132 -5.96 -10.06 13.43
C ALA A 132 -4.75 -9.29 13.93
N PHE A 133 -3.68 -10.03 14.13
CA PHE A 133 -2.46 -9.52 14.70
C PHE A 133 -1.29 -9.88 13.81
N ILE A 134 -0.42 -8.92 13.55
CA ILE A 134 0.86 -9.15 12.88
C ILE A 134 1.95 -9.04 13.93
N SER A 135 2.81 -10.04 14.01
CA SER A 135 4.02 -10.01 14.83
C SER A 135 5.25 -10.16 13.95
N HIS A 136 6.27 -9.40 14.30
CA HIS A 136 7.59 -9.42 13.68
C HIS A 136 8.64 -9.43 14.79
N ASN A 137 9.87 -9.85 14.52
CA ASN A 137 10.93 -9.87 15.53
C ASN A 137 11.37 -8.46 15.92
N GLU A 138 11.33 -7.52 14.98
CA GLU A 138 11.83 -6.15 15.17
C GLU A 138 10.76 -5.19 15.72
N HIS A 139 9.49 -5.57 15.63
CA HIS A 139 8.37 -4.72 16.02
C HIS A 139 7.45 -5.40 17.02
N LYS A 140 6.82 -4.59 17.87
CA LYS A 140 5.75 -5.09 18.74
C LYS A 140 4.58 -5.58 17.90
N MET A 141 3.80 -6.50 18.46
CA MET A 141 2.60 -7.01 17.81
C MET A 141 1.64 -5.87 17.45
N LEU A 142 1.25 -5.83 16.17
CA LEU A 142 0.33 -4.86 15.59
C LEU A 142 -1.06 -5.50 15.47
N ARG A 143 -2.11 -4.75 15.80
CA ARG A 143 -3.50 -5.17 15.54
C ARG A 143 -3.98 -4.54 14.24
N ILE A 144 -4.55 -5.34 13.35
CA ILE A 144 -5.15 -4.87 12.09
C ILE A 144 -6.53 -4.29 12.39
N GLU A 145 -6.70 -2.99 12.15
CA GLU A 145 -7.96 -2.28 12.41
C GLU A 145 -8.95 -2.35 11.25
N SER A 146 -8.44 -2.57 10.03
CA SER A 146 -9.22 -2.62 8.80
C SER A 146 -9.67 -4.04 8.46
N ASP A 147 -10.71 -4.16 7.64
CA ASP A 147 -11.11 -5.44 7.03
C ASP A 147 -10.13 -5.89 5.94
N TYR A 148 -9.34 -4.94 5.44
CA TYR A 148 -8.38 -5.16 4.37
C TYR A 148 -7.02 -4.60 4.74
N PHE A 149 -5.98 -5.36 4.45
CA PHE A 149 -4.62 -4.85 4.45
C PHE A 149 -3.87 -5.36 3.23
N VAL A 150 -2.84 -4.61 2.85
CA VAL A 150 -2.00 -4.94 1.71
C VAL A 150 -0.61 -5.21 2.23
N LYS A 151 -0.08 -6.35 1.85
CA LYS A 151 1.34 -6.66 1.98
C LYS A 151 2.02 -6.26 0.69
N TYR A 152 3.12 -5.53 0.80
CA TYR A 152 3.94 -5.10 -0.32
C TYR A 152 5.39 -5.43 -0.02
N ILE A 153 6.03 -6.19 -0.90
CA ILE A 153 7.46 -6.47 -0.83
C ILE A 153 8.19 -5.34 -1.54
N GLN A 154 8.98 -4.58 -0.78
CA GLN A 154 9.85 -3.55 -1.34
C GLN A 154 10.95 -4.19 -2.18
N GLN A 155 11.33 -3.51 -3.25
CA GLN A 155 12.41 -3.94 -4.12
C GLN A 155 13.50 -2.89 -4.09
N GLU A 156 14.67 -3.26 -3.60
CA GLU A 156 15.80 -2.37 -3.39
C GLU A 156 16.97 -2.75 -4.28
N TYR A 157 17.70 -1.76 -4.78
CA TYR A 157 18.90 -2.00 -5.55
C TYR A 157 20.08 -2.25 -4.61
N ASN A 158 20.66 -3.45 -4.68
CA ASN A 158 21.87 -3.78 -3.94
C ASN A 158 23.10 -3.38 -4.78
N PRO A 159 23.93 -2.41 -4.32
CA PRO A 159 25.07 -1.91 -5.08
C PRO A 159 26.24 -2.90 -5.14
N ILE A 160 26.29 -3.88 -4.23
CA ILE A 160 27.36 -4.89 -4.18
C ILE A 160 27.08 -5.98 -5.22
N THR A 161 25.86 -6.51 -5.22
CA THR A 161 25.45 -7.55 -6.17
C THR A 161 25.01 -6.96 -7.52
N GLN A 162 24.76 -5.65 -7.58
CA GLN A 162 24.24 -4.90 -8.72
C GLN A 162 22.88 -5.41 -9.21
N MET A 163 22.10 -6.03 -8.32
CA MET A 163 20.79 -6.59 -8.62
C MET A 163 19.70 -5.94 -7.77
N ILE A 164 18.47 -5.96 -8.28
CA ILE A 164 17.28 -5.59 -7.50
C ILE A 164 16.89 -6.80 -6.66
N GLU A 165 16.84 -6.62 -5.35
CA GLU A 165 16.55 -7.64 -4.35
C GLU A 165 15.29 -7.26 -3.57
N ASN A 166 14.61 -8.26 -3.02
CA ASN A 166 13.41 -8.03 -2.22
C ASN A 166 13.83 -7.65 -0.78
N ALA A 167 13.32 -6.54 -0.30
CA ALA A 167 13.36 -6.14 1.10
C ALA A 167 12.04 -6.54 1.77
N TYR A 168 12.16 -7.25 2.89
CA TYR A 168 11.06 -7.81 3.65
C TYR A 168 11.04 -7.13 5.02
N ASP A 169 10.14 -6.16 5.16
CA ASP A 169 9.88 -5.34 6.35
C ASP A 169 8.36 -5.08 6.46
#